data_AF-A0A841JD26-F1
#
_entry.id   AF-A0A841JD26-F1
#
_cell.length_a   1.000
_cell.length_b   1.000
_cell.length_c   1.000
_cell.angle_alpha   90.00
_cell.angle_beta   90.00
_cell.angle_gamma   90.00
#
_symmetry.space_group_name_H-M   'P 1'
#
loop_
_entity.id
_entity.type
_entity.pdbx_description
1 polymer ?
#
loop_
_entity_poly.entity_id
_entity_poly.type
_entity_poly.pdbx_seq_one_letter_code
_entity_poly.pdbx_strand_id
1 'polypeptide(L)'
;MYKQTDQNIKTIRFPVTADSKLQKMAEKCGLTKLDFFIAMVDYFYKSKKDPRDLNDELLKKELTKRTDRIIAFIMTLEDELLKPLVRSFEKMINSQNSIVNFFNQHIITHNKEQKEAYAKQQATLNSVNTSIRNIETAQFTKDVTKRKCLEILEYYIQHREAMGMMTKQVEKDSLIQNVRQQMKNL
;
A
#
# COMPACT_ATOMS: atom_id res chain seq x y z
N MET A 1 29.11 -4.82 -95.54
CA MET A 1 28.14 -4.82 -94.42
C MET A 1 28.00 -6.24 -93.90
N TYR A 2 28.61 -6.55 -92.76
CA TYR A 2 28.46 -7.85 -92.11
C TYR A 2 27.07 -7.91 -91.44
N LYS A 3 26.23 -8.87 -91.85
CA LYS A 3 25.02 -9.22 -91.11
C LYS A 3 25.45 -9.93 -89.82
N GLN A 4 25.32 -9.27 -88.68
CA GLN A 4 25.30 -9.95 -87.39
C GLN A 4 24.02 -10.80 -87.37
N THR A 5 24.18 -12.11 -87.48
CA THR A 5 23.10 -13.07 -87.28
C THR A 5 22.83 -13.15 -85.78
N ASP A 6 21.69 -12.66 -85.32
CA ASP A 6 21.22 -12.83 -83.94
C ASP A 6 21.13 -14.33 -83.61
N GLN A 7 22.06 -14.83 -82.78
CA GLN A 7 22.32 -16.27 -82.62
C GLN A 7 21.29 -17.03 -81.76
N ASN A 8 20.15 -16.44 -81.39
CA ASN A 8 19.14 -17.13 -80.56
C ASN A 8 17.69 -16.76 -80.93
N ILE A 9 17.34 -16.77 -82.22
CA ILE A 9 15.95 -16.53 -82.65
C ILE A 9 15.14 -17.84 -82.52
N LYS A 10 14.51 -18.05 -81.36
CA LYS A 10 13.45 -19.06 -81.21
C LYS A 10 12.10 -18.39 -81.45
N THR A 11 11.31 -18.92 -82.38
CA THR A 11 9.98 -18.38 -82.70
C THR A 11 8.90 -19.24 -82.06
N ILE A 12 8.01 -18.63 -81.27
CA ILE A 12 6.81 -19.26 -80.72
C ILE A 12 5.60 -18.69 -81.45
N ARG A 13 4.73 -19.55 -81.98
CA ARG A 13 3.48 -19.13 -82.62
C ARG A 13 2.35 -19.18 -81.61
N PHE A 14 1.57 -18.11 -81.51
CA PHE A 14 0.40 -18.01 -80.64
C PHE A 14 -0.70 -17.16 -81.31
N PRO A 15 -1.97 -17.27 -80.86
CA PRO A 15 -3.07 -16.52 -81.46
C PRO A 15 -2.91 -15.00 -81.35
N VAL A 16 -3.45 -14.25 -82.32
CA VAL A 16 -3.44 -12.77 -82.34
C VAL A 16 -4.08 -12.17 -81.07
N THR A 17 -5.07 -12.86 -80.50
CA THR A 17 -5.71 -12.46 -79.24
C THR A 17 -4.76 -12.54 -78.04
N ALA A 18 -3.84 -13.52 -78.02
CA ALA A 18 -2.81 -13.65 -77.00
C ALA A 18 -1.71 -12.59 -77.19
N ASP A 19 -1.39 -12.23 -78.44
CA ASP A 19 -0.44 -11.15 -78.75
C ASP A 19 -0.91 -9.79 -78.22
N SER A 20 -2.18 -9.44 -78.45
CA SER A 20 -2.75 -8.20 -77.94
C SER A 20 -2.74 -8.13 -76.41
N LYS A 21 -3.00 -9.26 -75.74
CA LYS A 21 -2.92 -9.35 -74.27
C LYS A 21 -1.48 -9.19 -73.78
N LEU A 22 -0.53 -9.87 -74.43
CA LEU A 22 0.90 -9.79 -74.10
C LEU A 22 1.42 -8.35 -74.25
N GLN A 23 1.06 -7.68 -75.35
CA GLN A 23 1.44 -6.28 -75.59
C GLN A 23 0.93 -5.37 -74.48
N LYS A 24 -0.37 -5.44 -74.16
CA LYS A 24 -0.97 -4.60 -73.10
C LYS A 24 -0.36 -4.84 -71.73
N MET A 25 0.01 -6.09 -71.42
CA MET A 25 0.64 -6.42 -70.14
C MET A 25 2.09 -5.93 -70.08
N ALA A 26 2.84 -6.08 -71.17
CA ALA A 26 4.21 -5.59 -71.28
C ALA A 26 4.26 -4.05 -71.14
N GLU A 27 3.38 -3.34 -71.85
CA GLU A 27 3.24 -1.87 -71.75
C GLU A 27 2.91 -1.40 -70.34
N LYS A 28 1.97 -2.08 -69.64
CA LYS A 28 1.63 -1.76 -68.24
C LYS A 28 2.82 -1.89 -67.29
N CYS A 29 3.72 -2.84 -67.55
CA CYS A 29 4.92 -3.06 -66.76
C CYS A 29 6.11 -2.23 -67.24
N GLY A 30 5.97 -1.43 -68.32
CA GLY A 30 7.06 -0.67 -68.91
C GLY A 30 8.16 -1.53 -69.55
N LEU A 31 7.83 -2.76 -69.96
CA LEU A 31 8.76 -3.74 -70.52
C LEU A 31 8.49 -3.98 -72.01
N THR A 32 9.51 -4.44 -72.75
CA THR A 32 9.29 -4.98 -74.10
C THR A 32 8.57 -6.33 -74.03
N LYS A 33 7.91 -6.75 -75.12
CA LYS A 33 7.25 -8.08 -75.19
C LYS A 33 8.21 -9.22 -74.82
N LEU A 34 9.47 -9.11 -75.25
CA LEU A 34 10.50 -10.12 -75.00
C LEU A 34 10.90 -10.15 -73.53
N ASP A 35 11.19 -8.99 -72.93
CA ASP A 35 11.59 -8.91 -71.52
C ASP A 35 10.47 -9.36 -70.59
N PHE A 36 9.23 -8.98 -70.90
CA PHE A 36 8.05 -9.43 -70.17
C PHE A 36 7.89 -10.96 -70.27
N PHE A 37 8.09 -11.53 -71.46
CA PHE A 37 8.02 -12.98 -71.64
C PHE A 37 9.12 -13.72 -70.86
N ILE A 38 10.36 -13.24 -70.91
CA ILE A 38 11.48 -13.81 -70.13
C ILE A 38 11.17 -13.76 -68.63
N ALA A 39 10.74 -12.61 -68.12
CA ALA A 39 10.36 -12.44 -66.72
C ALA A 39 9.20 -13.37 -66.31
N MET A 40 8.21 -13.55 -67.19
CA MET A 40 7.09 -14.45 -66.97
C MET A 40 7.54 -15.92 -66.89
N VAL A 41 8.42 -16.36 -67.81
CA VAL A 41 8.99 -17.71 -67.78
C VAL A 41 9.78 -17.94 -66.50
N ASP A 42 10.65 -17.00 -66.13
CA ASP A 42 11.42 -17.06 -64.88
C ASP A 42 10.52 -17.09 -63.64
N TYR A 43 9.45 -16.30 -63.63
CA TYR A 43 8.49 -16.26 -62.54
C TYR A 43 7.82 -17.62 -62.32
N PHE A 44 7.26 -18.24 -63.37
CA PHE A 44 6.63 -19.56 -63.25
C PHE A 44 7.66 -20.65 -62.95
N TYR A 45 8.86 -20.56 -63.53
CA TYR A 45 9.92 -21.53 -63.26
C TYR A 45 10.43 -21.48 -61.81
N LYS A 46 10.58 -20.28 -61.22
CA LYS A 46 11.03 -20.10 -59.83
C LYS A 46 9.93 -20.36 -58.82
N SER A 47 8.71 -19.86 -59.07
CA SER A 47 7.57 -20.01 -58.16
C SER A 47 6.96 -21.40 -58.18
N LYS A 48 7.27 -22.23 -59.20
CA LYS A 48 6.66 -23.55 -59.45
C LYS A 48 5.14 -23.52 -59.52
N LYS A 49 4.55 -22.33 -59.74
CA LYS A 49 3.11 -22.16 -59.94
C LYS A 49 2.70 -22.71 -61.30
N ASP A 50 1.53 -23.33 -61.35
CA ASP A 50 0.93 -23.73 -62.62
C ASP A 50 0.42 -22.46 -63.35
N PRO A 51 0.92 -22.12 -64.56
CA PRO A 51 0.45 -20.96 -65.32
C PRO A 51 -1.02 -21.07 -65.76
N ARG A 52 -1.65 -22.23 -65.58
CA ARG A 52 -3.09 -22.46 -65.83
C ARG A 52 -3.95 -22.27 -64.58
N ASP A 53 -3.33 -22.21 -63.39
CA ASP A 53 -4.04 -21.97 -62.14
C ASP A 53 -4.23 -20.46 -61.93
N LEU A 54 -5.44 -19.98 -62.23
CA LEU A 54 -5.83 -18.58 -62.07
C LEU A 54 -6.12 -18.21 -60.62
N ASN A 55 -6.24 -19.18 -59.72
CA ASN A 55 -6.43 -18.95 -58.30
C ASN A 55 -5.07 -19.13 -57.60
N ASP A 56 -4.60 -18.11 -56.89
CA ASP A 56 -3.39 -18.21 -56.07
C ASP A 56 -3.68 -18.98 -54.77
N GLU A 57 -4.21 -20.21 -54.88
CA GLU A 57 -4.63 -21.06 -53.75
C GLU A 57 -3.47 -21.39 -52.81
N LEU A 58 -2.25 -21.50 -53.35
CA LEU A 58 -1.04 -21.71 -52.57
C LEU A 58 -0.74 -20.50 -51.67
N LEU A 59 -0.87 -19.28 -52.20
CA LEU A 59 -0.70 -18.06 -51.42
C LEU A 59 -1.78 -17.94 -50.34
N LYS A 60 -3.04 -18.19 -50.69
CA LYS A 60 -4.15 -18.18 -49.71
C LYS A 60 -3.91 -19.18 -48.58
N LYS A 61 -3.49 -20.40 -48.91
CA LYS A 61 -3.23 -21.45 -47.93
C LYS A 61 -2.09 -21.08 -46.97
N GLU A 62 -0.99 -20.53 -47.48
CA GLU A 62 0.12 -20.09 -46.62
C GLU A 62 -0.25 -18.87 -45.77
N LEU A 63 -1.06 -17.94 -46.30
CA LEU A 63 -1.59 -16.82 -45.51
C LEU A 63 -2.50 -17.31 -44.38
N THR A 64 -3.46 -18.19 -44.66
CA THR A 64 -4.34 -18.78 -43.64
C THR A 64 -3.53 -19.50 -42.58
N LYS A 65 -2.58 -20.36 -42.99
CA LYS A 65 -1.70 -21.09 -42.06
C LYS A 65 -0.86 -20.15 -41.19
N ARG A 66 -0.38 -19.03 -41.73
CA ARG A 66 0.36 -18.03 -40.95
C ARG A 66 -0.57 -17.34 -39.95
N THR A 67 -1.77 -16.98 -40.36
CA THR A 67 -2.78 -16.37 -39.48
C THR A 67 -3.16 -17.33 -38.35
N ASP A 68 -3.41 -18.60 -38.66
CA ASP A 68 -3.74 -19.63 -37.66
C ASP A 68 -2.62 -19.80 -36.63
N ARG A 69 -1.36 -19.77 -37.06
CA ARG A 69 -0.20 -19.81 -36.16
C ARG A 69 -0.14 -18.60 -35.22
N ILE A 70 -0.44 -17.41 -35.72
CA ILE A 70 -0.47 -16.19 -34.90
C ILE A 70 -1.60 -16.29 -33.87
N ILE A 71 -2.79 -16.72 -34.29
CA ILE A 71 -3.93 -16.90 -33.39
C ILE A 71 -3.58 -17.93 -32.30
N ALA A 72 -3.04 -19.09 -32.69
CA ALA A 72 -2.62 -20.12 -31.74
C ALA A 72 -1.59 -19.58 -30.74
N PHE A 73 -0.59 -18.83 -31.20
CA PHE A 73 0.39 -18.21 -30.31
C PHE A 73 -0.23 -17.22 -29.33
N ILE A 74 -1.17 -16.38 -29.78
CA ILE A 74 -1.89 -15.44 -28.90
C ILE A 74 -2.71 -16.21 -27.87
N MET A 75 -3.41 -17.27 -28.26
CA MET A 75 -4.18 -18.11 -27.34
C MET A 75 -3.27 -18.76 -26.28
N THR A 76 -2.11 -19.28 -26.69
CA THR A 76 -1.11 -19.82 -25.76
C THR A 76 -0.60 -18.76 -24.79
N LEU A 77 -0.28 -17.55 -25.26
CA LEU A 77 0.13 -16.46 -24.38
C LEU A 77 -0.97 -16.06 -23.39
N GLU A 78 -2.23 -16.05 -23.84
CA GLU A 78 -3.36 -15.74 -22.96
C GLU A 78 -3.48 -16.77 -21.83
N ASP A 79 -3.39 -18.06 -22.16
CA ASP A 79 -3.55 -19.17 -21.22
C ASP A 79 -2.35 -19.34 -20.29
N GLU A 80 -1.13 -19.26 -20.82
CA GLU A 80 0.09 -19.56 -20.07
C GLU A 80 0.62 -18.35 -19.29
N LEU A 81 0.33 -17.12 -19.76
CA LEU A 81 0.90 -15.92 -19.16
C LEU A 81 -0.16 -14.97 -18.63
N LEU A 82 -1.11 -14.56 -19.48
CA LEU A 82 -2.00 -13.44 -19.14
C LEU A 82 -3.00 -13.83 -18.04
N LYS A 83 -3.66 -14.98 -18.15
CA LYS A 83 -4.59 -15.49 -17.13
C LYS A 83 -3.90 -15.74 -15.78
N PRO A 84 -2.73 -16.40 -15.70
CA PRO A 84 -1.99 -16.54 -14.45
C PRO A 84 -1.57 -15.21 -13.83
N LEU A 85 -1.13 -14.24 -14.63
CA LEU A 85 -0.76 -12.90 -14.13
C LEU A 85 -1.95 -12.21 -13.46
N VAL A 86 -3.12 -12.19 -14.12
CA VAL A 86 -4.33 -11.59 -13.54
C VAL A 86 -4.69 -12.26 -12.21
N ARG A 87 -4.70 -13.60 -12.17
CA ARG A 87 -4.95 -14.34 -10.92
C ARG A 87 -3.92 -14.05 -9.83
N SER A 88 -2.66 -13.85 -10.19
CA SER A 88 -1.60 -13.49 -9.26
C SER A 88 -1.81 -12.09 -8.69
N PHE A 89 -2.19 -11.12 -9.53
CA PHE A 89 -2.51 -9.77 -9.09
C PHE A 89 -3.72 -9.74 -8.15
N GLU A 90 -4.78 -10.48 -8.46
CA GLU A 90 -5.95 -10.59 -7.56
C GLU A 90 -5.56 -11.14 -6.18
N LYS A 91 -4.72 -12.19 -6.13
CA LYS A 91 -4.20 -12.73 -4.86
C LYS A 91 -3.39 -11.69 -4.09
N MET A 92 -2.54 -10.94 -4.79
CA MET A 92 -1.72 -9.89 -4.17
C MET A 92 -2.60 -8.77 -3.60
N ILE A 93 -3.60 -8.29 -4.35
CA ILE A 93 -4.56 -7.28 -3.89
C ILE A 93 -5.32 -7.78 -2.67
N ASN A 94 -5.80 -9.02 -2.68
CA ASN A 94 -6.50 -9.60 -1.55
C ASN A 94 -5.61 -9.69 -0.31
N SER A 95 -4.35 -10.10 -0.46
CA SER A 95 -3.38 -10.12 0.63
C SER A 95 -3.12 -8.72 1.20
N GLN A 96 -2.94 -7.72 0.35
CA GLN A 96 -2.77 -6.33 0.79
C GLN A 96 -4.00 -5.81 1.53
N ASN A 97 -5.21 -6.10 1.04
CA ASN A 97 -6.46 -5.74 1.72
C ASN A 97 -6.55 -6.40 3.11
N SER A 98 -6.16 -7.68 3.24
CA SER A 98 -6.11 -8.35 4.54
C SER A 98 -5.12 -7.68 5.49
N ILE A 99 -3.94 -7.28 5.02
CA ILE A 99 -2.94 -6.57 5.83
C ILE A 99 -3.49 -5.22 6.31
N VAL A 100 -4.10 -4.45 5.41
CA VAL A 100 -4.70 -3.15 5.74
C VAL A 100 -5.83 -3.32 6.77
N ASN A 101 -6.70 -4.31 6.57
CA ASN A 101 -7.78 -4.61 7.52
C ASN A 101 -7.23 -5.00 8.89
N PHE A 102 -6.18 -5.84 8.94
CA PHE A 102 -5.53 -6.21 10.19
C PHE A 102 -4.94 -4.98 10.90
N PHE A 103 -4.23 -4.11 10.18
CA PHE A 103 -3.68 -2.88 10.75
C PHE A 103 -4.78 -1.97 11.32
N ASN A 104 -5.85 -1.75 10.56
CA ASN A 104 -6.95 -0.89 10.99
C ASN A 104 -7.68 -1.46 12.20
N GLN A 105 -8.00 -2.76 12.19
CA GLN A 105 -8.76 -3.38 13.26
C GLN A 105 -7.92 -3.58 14.51
N HIS A 106 -6.72 -4.14 14.40
CA HIS A 106 -5.94 -4.50 15.56
C HIS A 106 -5.03 -3.37 16.01
N ILE A 107 -4.23 -2.80 15.13
CA ILE A 107 -3.22 -1.82 15.57
C ILE A 107 -3.86 -0.49 15.93
N ILE A 108 -4.69 0.07 15.05
CA ILE A 108 -5.28 1.40 15.30
C ILE A 108 -6.27 1.35 16.47
N THR A 109 -7.17 0.36 16.49
CA THR A 109 -8.15 0.22 17.59
C THR A 109 -7.44 -0.05 18.91
N HIS A 110 -6.49 -0.99 18.97
CA HIS A 110 -5.77 -1.28 20.20
C HIS A 110 -5.01 -0.05 20.71
N ASN A 111 -4.32 0.69 19.83
CA ASN A 111 -3.63 1.91 20.23
C ASN A 111 -4.59 2.97 20.78
N LYS A 112 -5.80 3.06 20.21
CA LYS A 112 -6.85 3.97 20.72
C LYS A 112 -7.33 3.54 22.10
N GLU A 113 -7.69 2.27 22.26
CA GLU A 113 -8.13 1.70 23.55
C GLU A 113 -7.06 1.83 24.63
N GLN A 114 -5.80 1.55 24.29
CA GLN A 114 -4.67 1.66 25.19
C GLN A 114 -4.43 3.12 25.62
N LYS A 115 -4.55 4.08 24.69
CA LYS A 115 -4.47 5.51 25.01
C LYS A 115 -5.58 5.94 25.98
N GLU A 116 -6.81 5.48 25.76
CA GLU A 116 -7.93 5.77 26.65
C GLU A 116 -7.75 5.12 28.04
N ALA A 117 -7.23 3.89 28.08
CA ALA A 117 -6.90 3.20 29.33
C ALA A 117 -5.81 3.96 30.12
N TYR A 118 -4.74 4.41 29.45
CA TYR A 118 -3.70 5.22 30.10
C TYR A 118 -4.22 6.57 30.60
N ALA A 119 -5.11 7.23 29.86
CA ALA A 119 -5.73 8.47 30.33
C ALA A 119 -6.55 8.26 31.61
N LYS A 120 -7.32 7.16 31.69
CA LYS A 120 -8.06 6.77 32.91
C LYS A 120 -7.11 6.46 34.05
N GLN A 121 -6.06 5.68 33.80
CA GLN A 121 -5.07 5.32 34.81
C GLN A 121 -4.36 6.56 35.36
N GLN A 122 -4.00 7.52 34.50
CA GLN A 122 -3.38 8.78 34.91
C GLN A 122 -4.32 9.58 35.82
N ALA A 123 -5.61 9.65 35.51
CA ALA A 123 -6.60 10.32 36.35
C ALA A 123 -6.71 9.65 37.73
N THR A 124 -6.74 8.31 37.78
CA THR A 124 -6.74 7.56 39.03
C THR A 124 -5.48 7.83 39.85
N LEU A 125 -4.30 7.80 39.23
CA LEU A 125 -3.03 8.08 39.91
C LEU A 125 -2.98 9.50 40.49
N ASN A 126 -3.51 10.48 39.75
CA ASN A 126 -3.59 11.85 40.25
C ASN A 126 -4.52 11.97 41.48
N SER A 127 -5.64 11.26 41.48
CA SER A 127 -6.56 11.20 42.63
C SER A 127 -5.91 10.52 43.84
N VAL A 128 -5.20 9.40 43.63
CA VAL A 128 -4.42 8.72 44.67
C VAL A 128 -3.36 9.64 45.26
N ASN A 129 -2.59 10.34 44.42
CA ASN A 129 -1.56 11.27 44.86
C ASN A 129 -2.16 12.43 45.69
N THR A 130 -3.32 12.93 45.29
CA THR A 130 -4.05 13.95 46.06
C THR A 130 -4.48 13.41 47.42
N SER A 131 -4.95 12.17 47.48
CA SER A 131 -5.38 11.52 48.72
C SER A 131 -4.19 11.29 49.66
N ILE A 132 -3.03 10.89 49.13
CA ILE A 132 -1.77 10.75 49.88
C ILE A 132 -1.37 12.09 50.50
N ARG A 133 -1.36 13.17 49.72
CA ARG A 133 -1.03 14.52 50.24
C ARG A 133 -1.97 14.97 51.35
N ASN A 134 -3.26 14.67 51.22
CA ASN A 134 -4.24 14.97 52.26
C ASN A 134 -3.95 14.19 53.55
N ILE A 135 -3.61 12.89 53.42
CA ILE A 135 -3.22 12.06 54.57
C ILE A 135 -1.95 12.59 55.22
N GLU A 136 -0.92 12.92 54.44
CA GLU A 136 0.34 13.49 54.95
C GLU A 136 0.08 14.79 55.72
N THR A 137 -0.74 15.68 55.17
CA THR A 137 -1.11 16.95 55.80
C THR A 137 -1.89 16.75 57.10
N ALA A 138 -2.82 15.78 57.10
CA ALA A 138 -3.60 15.43 58.29
C ALA A 138 -2.72 14.83 59.40
N GLN A 139 -1.76 13.96 59.04
CA GLN A 139 -0.82 13.39 60.00
C GLN A 139 0.12 14.47 60.56
N PHE A 140 0.66 15.34 59.70
CA PHE A 140 1.50 16.45 60.14
C PHE A 140 0.75 17.37 61.10
N THR A 141 -0.47 17.79 60.74
CA THR A 141 -1.31 18.63 61.61
C THR A 141 -1.59 17.94 62.94
N LYS A 142 -1.95 16.65 62.92
CA LYS A 142 -2.19 15.84 64.12
C LYS A 142 -0.96 15.81 65.04
N ASP A 143 0.23 15.61 64.50
CA ASP A 143 1.46 15.57 65.28
C ASP A 143 1.84 16.94 65.86
N VAL A 144 1.61 18.01 65.11
CA VAL A 144 1.77 19.39 65.61
C VAL A 144 0.79 19.67 66.74
N THR A 145 -0.49 19.35 66.58
CA THR A 145 -1.51 19.55 67.63
C THR A 145 -1.17 18.76 68.88
N LYS A 146 -0.74 17.49 68.75
CA LYS A 146 -0.30 16.68 69.89
C LYS A 146 0.86 17.33 70.64
N ARG A 147 1.86 17.84 69.92
CA ARG A 147 3.03 18.51 70.52
C ARG A 147 2.61 19.75 71.29
N LYS A 148 1.78 20.61 70.70
CA LYS A 148 1.28 21.82 71.39
C LYS A 148 0.41 21.48 72.60
N CYS A 149 -0.44 20.45 72.53
CA CYS A 149 -1.20 19.97 73.69
C CYS A 149 -0.27 19.52 74.82
N LEU A 150 0.82 18.80 74.49
CA LEU A 150 1.84 18.39 75.47
C LEU A 150 2.54 19.60 76.10
N GLU A 151 2.95 20.59 75.30
CA GLU A 151 3.56 21.83 75.79
C GLU A 151 2.64 22.58 76.78
N ILE A 152 1.34 22.71 76.45
CA ILE A 152 0.35 23.33 77.32
C ILE A 152 0.17 22.53 78.63
N LEU A 153 0.15 21.20 78.53
CA LEU A 153 0.02 20.32 79.70
C LEU A 153 1.25 20.41 80.61
N GLU A 154 2.45 20.37 80.03
CA GLU A 154 3.71 20.54 80.77
C GLU A 154 3.77 21.91 81.45
N TYR A 155 3.40 22.98 80.74
CA TYR A 155 3.27 24.32 81.31
C TYR A 155 2.32 24.33 82.52
N TYR A 156 1.15 23.70 82.40
CA TYR A 156 0.19 23.59 83.50
C TYR A 156 0.76 22.82 84.69
N ILE A 157 1.38 21.65 84.46
CA ILE A 157 1.95 20.81 85.51
C ILE A 157 3.04 21.59 86.27
N GLN A 158 4.00 22.19 85.55
CA GLN A 158 5.10 22.95 86.16
C GLN A 158 4.58 24.11 87.03
N HIS A 159 3.63 24.90 86.50
CA HIS A 159 3.06 26.01 87.25
C HIS A 159 2.19 25.54 88.41
N ARG A 160 1.54 24.39 88.29
CA ARG A 160 0.73 23.81 89.36
C ARG A 160 1.58 23.26 90.49
N GLU A 161 2.69 22.61 90.18
CA GLU A 161 3.65 22.09 91.18
C GLU A 161 4.37 23.22 91.92
N ALA A 162 4.63 24.34 91.25
CA ALA A 162 5.19 25.54 91.88
C ALA A 162 4.23 26.22 92.89
N MET A 163 2.93 25.91 92.85
CA MET A 163 1.94 26.46 93.77
C MET A 163 1.91 25.69 95.11
N GLY A 164 2.35 26.33 96.19
CA GLY A 164 2.27 25.78 97.55
C GLY A 164 0.91 25.96 98.26
N MET A 165 0.82 25.52 99.53
CA MET A 165 -0.40 25.62 100.37
C MET A 165 -0.93 27.06 100.57
N MET A 166 -0.07 28.08 100.44
CA MET A 166 -0.44 29.50 100.62
C MET A 166 -0.93 30.19 99.34
N THR A 167 -0.98 29.49 98.19
CA THR A 167 -1.37 30.09 96.90
C THR A 167 -2.85 30.45 96.87
N LYS A 168 -3.17 31.70 96.52
CA LYS A 168 -4.55 32.22 96.51
C LYS A 168 -5.39 31.51 95.45
N GLN A 169 -6.68 31.31 95.74
CA GLN A 169 -7.60 30.64 94.82
C GLN A 169 -7.70 31.36 93.46
N VAL A 170 -7.64 32.69 93.45
CA VAL A 170 -7.70 33.51 92.23
C VAL A 170 -6.56 33.19 91.25
N GLU A 171 -5.35 32.90 91.75
CA GLU A 171 -4.19 32.55 90.90
C GLU A 171 -4.35 31.16 90.28
N LYS A 172 -4.95 30.23 91.02
CA LYS A 172 -5.29 28.89 90.52
C LYS A 172 -6.33 28.98 89.40
N ASP A 173 -7.36 29.80 89.58
CA ASP A 173 -8.43 29.99 88.58
C ASP A 173 -7.90 30.71 87.32
N SER A 174 -6.97 31.65 87.49
CA SER A 174 -6.29 32.33 86.38
C SER A 174 -5.44 31.37 85.54
N LEU A 175 -4.66 30.48 86.19
CA LEU A 175 -3.90 29.45 85.49
C LEU A 175 -4.82 28.52 84.68
N ILE A 176 -5.94 28.08 85.28
CA ILE A 176 -6.94 27.23 84.60
C ILE A 176 -7.56 27.96 83.39
N GLN A 177 -7.92 29.24 83.54
CA GLN A 177 -8.45 30.02 82.42
C GLN A 177 -7.41 30.17 81.30
N ASN A 178 -6.16 30.45 81.64
CA ASN A 178 -5.09 30.62 80.68
C ASN A 178 -4.88 29.34 79.85
N VAL A 179 -4.76 28.18 80.51
CA VAL A 179 -4.62 26.87 79.84
C VAL A 179 -5.84 26.56 78.96
N ARG A 180 -7.06 26.83 79.44
CA ARG A 180 -8.28 26.66 78.63
C ARG A 180 -8.28 27.56 77.40
N GLN A 181 -7.77 28.79 77.51
CA GLN A 181 -7.67 29.69 76.38
C GLN A 181 -6.61 29.23 75.38
N GLN A 182 -5.46 28.74 75.85
CA GLN A 182 -4.44 28.16 74.98
C GLN A 182 -4.96 26.93 74.22
N MET A 183 -5.70 26.04 74.89
CA MET A 183 -6.35 24.88 74.26
C MET A 183 -7.41 25.26 73.22
N LYS A 184 -8.15 26.36 73.43
CA LYS A 184 -9.12 26.87 72.45
C LYS A 184 -8.46 27.46 71.20
N ASN A 185 -7.20 27.87 71.31
CA ASN A 185 -6.45 28.52 70.23
C ASN A 185 -5.59 27.52 69.43
N LEU A 186 -5.72 26.21 69.70
CA LEU A 186 -5.10 25.13 68.93
C LEU A 186 -5.90 24.77 67.68
#